data_AF-A0AA51L5G0-F1
#
_entry.id   AF-A0AA51L5G0-F1
#
_cell.length_a   1.000
_cell.length_b   1.000
_cell.length_c   1.000
_cell.angle_alpha   90.00
_cell.angle_beta   90.00
_cell.angle_gamma   90.00
#
_symmetry.space_group_name_H-M   'P 1'
#
loop_
_entity.id
_entity.type
_entity.pdbx_description
1 polymer ?
#
loop_
_entity_poly.entity_id
_entity_poly.type
_entity_poly.pdbx_seq_one_letter_code
_entity_poly.pdbx_strand_id
1 'polypeptide(L)'
;MKFVIYKSKNINRKSHHEYLGEIDASSIEVASDMMYKRLRRNTLKVHGQMYIILPYSNGMQLEKHTLPSLHGLPFRIVQYREGKLGL
;
A
#
# COMPACT_ATOMS: atom_id res chain seq x y z
N MET A 1 -16.63 -0.38 2.15
CA MET A 1 -15.71 -0.36 3.32
C MET A 1 -14.52 0.50 2.94
N LYS A 2 -13.94 1.20 3.91
CA LYS A 2 -12.80 2.07 3.68
C LYS A 2 -11.50 1.35 4.01
N PHE A 3 -10.50 1.51 3.16
CA PHE A 3 -9.15 0.97 3.33
C PHE A 3 -8.13 2.09 3.26
N VAL A 4 -7.07 1.94 4.02
CA VAL A 4 -5.96 2.88 4.10
C VAL A 4 -4.77 2.32 3.34
N ILE A 5 -4.08 3.20 2.61
CA ILE A 5 -2.92 2.85 1.80
C ILE A 5 -1.68 3.56 2.34
N TYR A 6 -0.65 2.79 2.64
CA TYR A 6 0.68 3.30 2.96
C TYR A 6 1.67 2.91 1.86
N LYS A 7 2.54 3.84 1.48
CA LYS A 7 3.70 3.60 0.63
C LYS A 7 4.89 3.25 1.51
N SER A 8 5.48 2.07 1.32
CA SER A 8 6.71 1.70 2.00
C SER A 8 7.92 2.21 1.21
N LYS A 9 8.84 2.88 1.90
CA LYS A 9 10.15 3.33 1.41
C LYS A 9 11.22 2.75 2.31
N ASN A 10 12.29 2.23 1.71
CA ASN A 10 13.48 1.85 2.45
C ASN A 10 14.50 2.98 2.29
N ILE A 11 14.76 3.71 3.37
CA ILE A 11 15.75 4.79 3.40
C ILE A 11 16.75 4.43 4.49
N ASN A 12 18.04 4.35 4.17
CA ASN A 12 19.12 4.07 5.12
C ASN A 12 18.86 2.83 6.01
N ARG A 13 18.36 1.73 5.41
CA ARG A 13 18.01 0.46 6.10
C ARG A 13 16.87 0.57 7.12
N LYS A 14 16.15 1.70 7.16
CA LYS A 14 14.93 1.87 7.95
C LYS A 14 13.72 1.85 7.03
N SER A 15 12.73 1.06 7.42
CA SER A 15 11.42 1.04 6.75
C SER A 15 10.63 2.28 7.18
N HIS A 16 10.36 3.15 6.23
CA HIS A 16 9.49 4.32 6.40
C HIS A 16 8.18 4.08 5.67
N HIS A 17 7.06 4.37 6.32
CA HIS A 17 5.73 4.17 5.76
C HIS A 17 5.02 5.50 5.65
N GLU A 18 4.77 5.94 4.41
CA GLU A 18 4.09 7.20 4.14
C GLU A 18 2.62 6.93 3.85
N TYR A 19 1.72 7.59 4.60
CA TYR A 19 0.30 7.57 4.28
C TYR A 19 0.07 8.17 2.89
N LEU A 20 -0.55 7.38 2.00
CA LEU A 20 -0.80 7.77 0.62
C LEU A 20 -2.25 8.25 0.42
N GLY A 21 -3.19 7.70 1.20
CA GLY A 21 -4.60 7.99 1.05
C GLY A 21 -5.49 6.83 1.47
N GLU A 22 -6.78 7.00 1.17
CA GLU A 22 -7.84 6.03 1.41
C GLU A 22 -8.45 5.55 0.10
N ILE A 23 -9.07 4.37 0.13
CA ILE A 23 -9.84 3.82 -0.97
C ILE A 23 -11.08 3.10 -0.44
N ASP A 24 -12.23 3.35 -1.08
CA ASP A 24 -13.44 2.59 -0.82
C ASP A 24 -13.49 1.35 -1.72
N ALA A 25 -13.72 0.19 -1.10
CA ALA A 25 -13.89 -1.08 -1.78
C ALA A 25 -14.84 -2.01 -1.00
N SER A 26 -15.29 -3.08 -1.66
CA SER A 26 -16.10 -4.12 -1.02
C SER A 26 -15.30 -5.07 -0.15
N SER A 27 -14.00 -5.27 -0.43
CA SER A 27 -13.09 -6.09 0.37
C SER A 27 -11.62 -5.68 0.21
N ILE A 28 -10.73 -6.23 1.03
CA ILE A 28 -9.28 -5.97 0.97
C ILE A 28 -8.65 -6.51 -0.32
N GLU A 29 -9.20 -7.59 -0.87
CA GLU A 29 -8.84 -8.15 -2.19
C GLU A 29 -9.12 -7.13 -3.29
N VAL A 30 -10.33 -6.55 -3.28
CA VAL A 30 -10.74 -5.56 -4.28
C VAL A 30 -9.91 -4.28 -4.15
N ALA A 31 -9.67 -3.79 -2.93
CA ALA A 31 -8.79 -2.66 -2.69
C ALA A 31 -7.36 -2.91 -3.21
N SER A 32 -6.85 -4.13 -3.01
CA SER A 32 -5.52 -4.53 -3.50
C SER A 32 -5.44 -4.60 -5.01
N ASP A 33 -6.45 -5.15 -5.67
CA ASP A 33 -6.52 -5.20 -7.14
C ASP A 33 -6.63 -3.79 -7.74
N MET A 34 -7.47 -2.92 -7.17
CA MET A 34 -7.57 -1.52 -7.59
C MET A 34 -6.22 -0.79 -7.45
N MET A 35 -5.53 -1.00 -6.32
CA MET A 35 -4.21 -0.40 -6.10
C MET A 35 -3.20 -0.92 -7.13
N TYR A 36 -3.17 -2.22 -7.35
CA TYR A 36 -2.28 -2.82 -8.33
C TYR A 36 -2.52 -2.32 -9.77
N LYS A 37 -3.79 -2.18 -10.18
CA LYS A 37 -4.18 -1.55 -11.45
C LYS A 37 -3.71 -0.10 -11.54
N ARG A 38 -3.80 0.67 -10.45
CA ARG A 38 -3.30 2.05 -10.37
C ARG A 38 -1.78 2.11 -10.54
N LEU A 39 -1.04 1.16 -9.97
CA LEU A 39 0.42 1.06 -10.15
C LEU A 39 0.81 0.75 -11.60
N ARG A 40 0.07 -0.13 -12.28
CA ARG A 40 0.33 -0.45 -13.69
C ARG A 40 0.10 0.74 -14.63
N ARG A 41 -0.83 1.64 -14.28
CA ARG A 41 -1.18 2.84 -15.09
C ARG A 41 -0.25 4.03 -14.84
N ASN A 42 0.42 4.11 -13.70
CA ASN A 42 1.30 5.23 -13.38
C ASN A 42 2.56 5.21 -14.27
N THR A 43 3.01 6.37 -14.76
CA THR A 43 4.21 6.50 -15.61
C THR A 43 5.51 6.41 -14.80
N LEU A 44 5.47 6.82 -13.52
CA LEU A 44 6.63 6.76 -12.61
C LEU A 44 6.60 5.46 -11.80
N LYS A 45 7.00 4.36 -12.44
CA LYS A 45 7.05 3.03 -11.82
C LYS A 45 8.44 2.79 -11.25
N VAL A 46 8.51 2.42 -9.96
CA VAL A 46 9.78 2.05 -9.32
C VAL A 46 9.73 0.56 -9.02
N HIS A 47 10.65 -0.21 -9.62
CA HIS A 47 10.75 -1.64 -9.37
C HIS A 47 10.89 -1.92 -7.86
N GLY A 48 10.14 -2.89 -7.36
CA GLY A 48 10.17 -3.28 -5.96
C GLY A 48 9.40 -2.35 -5.02
N GLN A 49 8.78 -1.27 -5.51
CA GLN A 49 7.95 -0.37 -4.72
C GLN A 49 6.79 -1.14 -4.07
N MET A 50 6.66 -1.02 -2.74
CA MET A 50 5.64 -1.71 -1.97
C MET A 50 4.61 -0.75 -1.39
N TYR A 51 3.39 -1.25 -1.28
CA TYR A 51 2.25 -0.57 -0.69
C TYR A 51 1.57 -1.51 0.30
N ILE A 52 1.17 -0.98 1.44
CA ILE A 52 0.47 -1.71 2.50
C ILE A 52 -0.97 -1.21 2.51
N ILE A 53 -1.91 -2.14 2.48
CA ILE A 53 -3.34 -1.87 2.46
C ILE A 53 -3.96 -2.54 3.67
N LEU A 54 -4.68 -1.79 4.47
CA LEU A 54 -5.35 -2.28 5.68
C LEU A 54 -6.75 -1.65 5.81
N PRO A 55 -7.70 -2.32 6.48
CA PRO A 55 -9.01 -1.73 6.76
C PRO A 55 -8.86 -0.48 7.62
N TYR A 56 -9.66 0.54 7.30
CA TYR A 56 -9.83 1.68 8.19
C TYR A 56 -10.63 1.24 9.42
N SER A 57 -10.13 1.57 10.62
CA SER A 57 -10.86 1.38 11.87
C SER A 57 -11.13 2.72 12.54
N ASN A 58 -12.31 2.85 13.16
CA ASN A 58 -12.64 4.02 13.96
C ASN A 58 -11.66 4.08 15.15
N GLY A 59 -10.92 5.19 15.27
CA GLY A 59 -9.85 5.37 16.26
C GLY A 59 -8.44 5.12 15.75
N MET A 60 -8.27 4.74 14.47
CA MET A 60 -6.95 4.67 13.84
C MET A 60 -6.35 6.08 13.69
N GLN A 61 -5.18 6.30 14.29
CA GLN A 61 -4.41 7.53 14.08
C GLN A 61 -3.63 7.42 12.78
N LEU A 62 -4.09 8.15 11.76
CA LEU A 62 -3.44 8.20 10.44
C LEU A 62 -2.32 9.25 10.45
N GLU A 63 -1.16 8.86 10.95
CA GLU A 63 0.03 9.70 10.86
C GLU A 63 0.68 9.59 9.48
N LYS A 64 1.22 10.72 8.99
CA LYS A 64 1.80 10.80 7.65
C LYS A 64 2.98 9.85 7.44
N HIS A 65 3.77 9.56 8.46
CA HIS A 65 5.03 8.81 8.35
C HIS A 65 5.13 7.59 9.27
N THR A 66 4.03 7.23 9.94
CA THR A 66 3.98 6.13 10.90
C THR A 66 2.89 5.16 10.48
N LEU A 67 3.27 3.90 10.30
CA LEU A 67 2.30 2.83 10.11
C LEU A 67 1.68 2.48 11.46
N PRO A 68 0.34 2.39 11.58
CA PRO A 68 -0.28 1.89 12.80
C PRO A 68 0.14 0.45 13.07
N SER A 69 0.02 0.02 14.33
CA SER A 69 0.29 -1.38 14.70
C SER A 69 -0.59 -2.31 13.88
N LEU A 70 0.03 -3.29 13.21
CA LEU A 70 -0.66 -4.31 12.41
C LEU A 70 -1.11 -5.52 13.25
N HIS A 71 -0.85 -5.51 14.55
CA HIS A 71 -1.15 -6.67 15.41
C HIS A 71 -2.66 -6.94 15.46
N GLY A 72 -3.08 -8.11 14.97
CA GLY A 72 -4.48 -8.52 14.91
C GLY A 72 -5.31 -7.86 13.79
N LEU A 73 -4.70 -7.06 12.92
CA LEU A 73 -5.39 -6.44 11.78
C LEU A 73 -5.06 -7.17 10.47
N PRO A 74 -6.05 -7.55 9.66
CA PRO A 74 -5.76 -8.08 8.34
C PRO A 74 -5.16 -6.99 7.47
N PHE A 75 -4.07 -7.29 6.75
CA PHE A 75 -3.45 -6.37 5.80
C PHE A 75 -3.00 -7.13 4.55
N ARG A 76 -2.82 -6.40 3.46
CA ARG A 76 -2.20 -6.91 2.23
C ARG A 76 -1.04 -6.02 1.82
N ILE A 77 -0.02 -6.65 1.23
CA ILE A 77 1.11 -5.96 0.62
C ILE A 77 0.98 -6.10 -0.89
N VAL A 78 1.01 -4.97 -1.59
CA VAL A 78 1.07 -4.91 -3.04
C VAL A 78 2.45 -4.42 -3.43
N GLN A 79 3.21 -5.25 -4.16
CA GLN A 79 4.52 -4.89 -4.69
C GLN A 79 4.44 -4.70 -6.20
N TYR A 80 4.89 -3.56 -6.69
CA TYR A 80 5.17 -3.41 -8.11
C TYR A 80 6.45 -4.16 -8.45
N ARG A 81 6.34 -5.11 -9.38
CA ARG A 81 7.49 -5.75 -10.02
C ARG A 81 7.43 -5.38 -11.49
N GLU A 82 8.49 -4.77 -11.97
CA GLU A 82 8.69 -4.67 -13.41
C GLU A 82 8.86 -6.10 -13.93
N GLY A 83 7.96 -6.52 -14.81
CA GLY A 83 8.20 -7.73 -15.57
C GLY A 83 9.42 -7.46 -16.44
N LYS A 84 10.41 -8.35 -16.41
CA LYS A 84 11.34 -8.43 -17.53
C LYS A 84 10.46 -8.66 -18.76
N LEU A 85 10.27 -7.64 -19.60
CA LEU A 85 9.95 -7.91 -20.99
C LEU A 85 11.07 -8.84 -21.44
N GLY A 86 10.70 -10.06 -21.81
CA GLY A 86 11.65 -11.00 -22.42
C GLY A 86 12.29 -10.30 -23.59
N LEU A 87 13.59 -9.99 -23.43
CA LEU A 87 14.53 -9.83 -24.53
C LEU A 87 15.03 -11.24 -24.88
#